data_AF-A0A839NM14-F1
#
_entry.id   AF-A0A839NM14-F1
#
_cell.length_a   1.000
_cell.length_b   1.000
_cell.length_c   1.000
_cell.angle_alpha   90.00
_cell.angle_beta   90.00
_cell.angle_gamma   90.00
#
_symmetry.space_group_name_H-M   'P 1'
#
loop_
_entity.id
_entity.type
_entity.pdbx_description
1 polymer ?
#
loop_
_entity_poly.entity_id
_entity_poly.type
_entity_poly.pdbx_seq_one_letter_code
_entity_poly.pdbx_strand_id
1 'polypeptide(L)'
;MTNTAIDYYRSKVRMGAVVDIASYEHPITDETITQKLHYEDLLLMVQKLSPTYRTVFNLYAIDGYTHEEIGSMLGIAVGTSKSNLHKARQRLAEMVRNQNSIAIKS
;
A
#
# COMPACT_ATOMS: atom_id res chain seq x y z
N MET A 1 19.73 -0.37 21.47
CA MET A 1 20.27 -1.65 21.01
C MET A 1 19.70 -1.90 19.62
N THR A 2 20.58 -1.92 18.63
CA THR A 2 20.25 -1.82 17.20
C THR A 2 19.75 -3.16 16.69
N ASN A 3 18.54 -3.17 16.12
CA ASN A 3 17.90 -4.34 15.52
C ASN A 3 18.53 -4.69 14.16
N THR A 4 19.87 -4.78 14.10
CA THR A 4 20.64 -5.04 12.89
C THR A 4 20.21 -6.34 12.19
N ALA A 5 19.75 -7.34 12.96
CA ALA A 5 19.21 -8.58 12.40
C ALA A 5 17.86 -8.38 11.69
N ILE A 6 16.99 -7.51 12.22
CA ILE A 6 15.71 -7.15 11.58
C ILE A 6 15.98 -6.29 10.34
N ASP A 7 16.90 -5.32 10.44
CA ASP A 7 17.28 -4.46 9.32
C ASP A 7 17.92 -5.26 8.17
N TYR A 8 18.74 -6.27 8.49
CA TYR A 8 19.32 -7.17 7.51
C TYR A 8 18.26 -8.04 6.81
N TYR A 9 17.30 -8.59 7.56
CA TYR A 9 16.21 -9.36 6.96
C TYR A 9 15.31 -8.47 6.09
N ARG A 10 15.02 -7.25 6.55
CA ARG A 10 14.27 -6.25 5.79
C ARG A 10 14.97 -5.83 4.52
N SER A 11 16.27 -5.53 4.56
CA SER A 11 17.02 -5.14 3.36
C SER A 11 17.06 -6.27 2.33
N LYS A 12 17.14 -7.52 2.78
CA LYS A 12 17.14 -8.70 1.91
C LYS A 12 15.77 -8.99 1.30
N VAL A 13 14.67 -8.80 2.05
CA VAL A 13 13.30 -8.84 1.50
C VAL A 13 13.08 -7.68 0.51
N ARG A 14 13.62 -6.49 0.80
CA ARG A 14 13.54 -5.31 -0.09
C ARG A 14 14.28 -5.52 -1.41
N MET A 15 15.43 -6.21 -1.39
CA MET A 15 16.15 -6.61 -2.62
C MET A 15 15.53 -7.83 -3.31
N GLY A 16 14.92 -8.75 -2.55
CA GLY A 16 14.26 -9.95 -3.08
C GLY A 16 12.91 -9.69 -3.75
N ALA A 17 12.31 -8.51 -3.55
CA ALA A 17 11.05 -8.10 -4.18
C ALA A 17 11.20 -7.62 -5.63
N VAL A 18 12.43 -7.60 -6.18
CA VAL A 18 12.62 -7.50 -7.64
C VAL A 18 12.43 -8.91 -8.23
N VAL A 19 11.20 -9.40 -8.17
CA VAL A 19 10.81 -10.59 -8.92
C VAL A 19 10.63 -10.16 -10.36
N ASP A 20 11.36 -10.78 -11.27
CA ASP A 20 11.20 -10.57 -12.71
C ASP A 20 9.77 -10.96 -13.13
N ILE A 21 8.90 -9.95 -13.26
CA ILE A 21 7.49 -10.09 -13.66
C ILE A 21 7.35 -10.86 -14.99
N ALA A 22 8.39 -10.86 -15.83
CA ALA A 22 8.38 -11.53 -17.13
C ALA A 22 8.22 -13.06 -17.05
N SER A 23 8.44 -13.68 -15.88
CA SER A 23 8.41 -15.14 -15.72
C SER A 23 7.08 -15.70 -15.18
N TYR A 24 6.11 -14.85 -14.84
CA TYR A 24 4.82 -15.29 -14.30
C TYR A 24 3.78 -15.40 -15.41
N GLU A 25 3.71 -16.57 -16.06
CA GLU A 25 2.55 -16.93 -16.89
C GLU A 25 1.35 -17.19 -15.96
N HIS A 26 0.51 -16.17 -15.78
CA HIS A 26 -0.82 -16.38 -15.21
C HIS A 26 -1.78 -16.71 -16.36
N PRO A 27 -2.40 -17.92 -16.38
CA PRO A 27 -3.39 -18.22 -17.40
C PRO A 27 -4.50 -17.18 -17.32
N ILE A 28 -4.82 -16.55 -18.46
CA ILE A 28 -5.87 -15.53 -18.52
C ILE A 28 -7.21 -16.23 -18.31
N THR A 29 -7.76 -16.11 -17.11
CA THR A 29 -9.13 -16.55 -16.78
C THR A 29 -10.02 -15.34 -16.48
N ASP A 30 -11.34 -15.52 -16.49
CA ASP A 30 -12.30 -14.48 -16.09
C ASP A 30 -12.05 -13.97 -14.66
N GLU A 31 -11.58 -14.86 -13.78
CA GLU A 31 -11.14 -14.49 -12.42
C GLU A 31 -9.91 -13.57 -12.46
N THR A 32 -8.91 -13.84 -13.31
CA THR A 32 -7.72 -13.00 -13.47
C THR A 32 -8.07 -11.61 -14.00
N ILE A 33 -9.01 -11.51 -14.94
CA ILE A 33 -9.50 -10.23 -15.48
C ILE A 33 -10.19 -9.42 -14.38
N THR A 34 -11.05 -10.07 -13.59
CA THR A 34 -11.77 -9.44 -12.47
C THR A 34 -10.80 -8.96 -11.38
N GLN A 35 -9.81 -9.78 -11.02
CA GLN A 35 -8.75 -9.41 -10.07
C GLN A 35 -7.93 -8.21 -10.57
N LYS A 36 -7.58 -8.18 -11.86
CA LYS A 36 -6.86 -7.07 -12.48
C LYS A 36 -7.68 -5.78 -12.44
N LEU A 37 -8.99 -5.85 -12.73
CA LEU A 37 -9.89 -4.70 -12.65
C LEU A 37 -9.96 -4.14 -11.22
N HIS A 38 -10.14 -5.01 -10.22
CA HIS A 38 -10.14 -4.61 -8.81
C HIS A 38 -8.81 -4.00 -8.36
N TYR A 39 -7.68 -4.50 -8.89
CA TYR A 39 -6.37 -3.96 -8.61
C TYR A 39 -6.19 -2.53 -9.16
N GLU A 40 -6.58 -2.29 -10.41
CA GLU A 40 -6.54 -0.96 -11.03
C GLU A 40 -7.44 0.04 -10.26
N ASP A 41 -8.62 -0.41 -9.83
CA ASP A 41 -9.51 0.41 -9.01
C ASP A 41 -8.88 0.82 -7.67
N LEU A 42 -8.19 -0.11 -6.99
CA LEU A 42 -7.46 0.16 -5.74
C LEU A 42 -6.32 1.17 -5.97
N LEU A 43 -5.58 1.03 -7.07
CA LEU A 43 -4.54 1.98 -7.47
C LEU A 43 -5.11 3.40 -7.64
N LEU A 44 -6.22 3.52 -8.35
CA LEU A 44 -6.90 4.80 -8.55
C LEU A 44 -7.39 5.40 -7.22
N MET A 45 -7.88 4.58 -6.29
CA MET A 45 -8.27 5.02 -4.95
C MET A 45 -7.08 5.53 -4.13
N VAL A 46 -5.94 4.83 -4.15
CA VAL A 46 -4.71 5.28 -3.50
C VAL A 46 -4.22 6.59 -4.09
N GLN A 47 -4.33 6.78 -5.41
CA GLN A 47 -3.98 8.04 -6.07
C GLN A 47 -4.86 9.22 -5.64
N LYS A 48 -6.12 8.98 -5.27
CA LYS A 48 -7.06 10.00 -4.77
C LYS A 48 -6.81 10.44 -3.33
N LEU A 49 -5.94 9.76 -2.58
CA LEU A 49 -5.53 10.20 -1.26
C LEU A 49 -4.77 11.54 -1.34
N SER A 50 -4.86 12.34 -0.27
CA SER A 50 -4.02 13.53 -0.16
C SER A 50 -2.53 13.12 -0.21
N PRO A 51 -1.62 13.98 -0.70
CA PRO A 51 -0.21 13.64 -0.85
C PRO A 51 0.39 13.06 0.45
N THR A 52 0.06 13.67 1.59
CA THR A 52 0.53 13.22 2.91
C THR A 52 0.07 11.81 3.27
N TYR A 53 -1.21 11.49 3.05
CA TYR A 53 -1.76 10.17 3.36
C TYR A 53 -1.23 9.11 2.41
N ARG A 54 -1.15 9.44 1.11
CA ARG A 54 -0.62 8.57 0.07
C ARG A 54 0.83 8.20 0.33
N THR A 55 1.69 9.18 0.64
CA THR A 55 3.11 8.94 0.91
C THR A 55 3.30 8.01 2.10
N VAL A 56 2.64 8.29 3.23
CA VAL A 56 2.76 7.43 4.42
C VAL A 56 2.18 6.04 4.19
N PHE A 57 1.06 5.94 3.46
CA PHE A 57 0.47 4.65 3.11
C PHE A 57 1.41 3.82 2.23
N ASN A 58 1.99 4.40 1.17
CA ASN A 58 2.91 3.69 0.29
C ASN A 58 4.16 3.23 1.04
N LEU A 59 4.81 4.13 1.78
CA LEU A 59 6.01 3.79 2.55
C LEU A 59 5.75 2.66 3.55
N TYR A 60 4.58 2.64 4.19
CA TYR A 60 4.27 1.60 5.18
C TYR A 60 3.78 0.29 4.53
N ALA A 61 2.76 0.36 3.68
CA ALA A 61 2.01 -0.80 3.19
C ALA A 61 2.62 -1.43 1.94
N ILE A 62 3.37 -0.65 1.14
CA ILE A 62 4.00 -1.13 -0.11
C ILE A 62 5.50 -1.33 0.14
N ASP A 63 6.18 -0.32 0.66
CA ASP A 63 7.64 -0.38 0.84
C ASP A 63 8.07 -1.05 2.16
N GLY A 64 7.14 -1.26 3.10
CA GLY A 64 7.37 -2.02 4.34
C GLY A 64 8.10 -1.29 5.47
N TYR A 65 8.20 0.05 5.41
CA TYR A 65 8.85 0.85 6.44
C TYR A 65 8.03 0.96 7.74
N THR A 66 8.70 1.11 8.88
CA THR A 66 8.05 1.42 10.16
C THR A 66 7.68 2.88 10.28
N HIS A 67 6.83 3.20 11.26
CA HIS A 67 6.49 4.58 11.56
C HIS A 67 7.68 5.40 12.08
N GLU A 68 8.64 4.76 12.75
CA GLU A 68 9.89 5.37 13.17
C GLU A 68 10.74 5.75 11.95
N GLU A 69 10.95 4.81 11.02
CA GLU A 69 11.69 5.06 9.78
C GLU A 69 11.03 6.15 8.93
N ILE A 70 9.70 6.07 8.74
CA ILE A 70 8.92 7.07 7.99
C ILE A 70 9.01 8.44 8.67
N GLY A 71 8.93 8.50 10.00
CA GLY A 71 9.06 9.73 10.76
C GLY A 71 10.42 10.41 10.52
N SER A 72 11.50 9.62 10.58
CA SER A 72 12.85 10.08 10.27
C SER A 72 13.01 10.53 8.81
N MET A 73 12.47 9.78 7.84
CA MET A 73 12.57 10.13 6.41
C MET A 73 11.82 11.41 6.04
N LEU A 74 10.64 11.62 6.61
CA LEU A 74 9.76 12.75 6.27
C LEU A 74 9.91 13.95 7.23
N GLY A 75 10.72 13.83 8.29
CA GLY A 75 10.86 14.87 9.31
C GLY A 75 9.58 15.10 10.12
N ILE A 76 8.77 14.07 10.33
CA ILE A 76 7.50 14.14 11.08
C ILE A 76 7.54 13.28 12.35
N ALA A 77 6.72 13.61 13.35
CA ALA A 77 6.58 12.77 14.52
C ALA A 77 6.01 11.38 14.17
N VAL A 78 6.44 10.34 14.88
CA VAL A 78 5.93 8.96 14.73
C VAL A 78 4.41 8.90 14.88
N GLY A 79 3.84 9.68 15.82
CA GLY A 79 2.40 9.82 16.00
C GLY A 79 1.67 10.42 14.78
N THR A 80 2.34 11.32 14.05
CA THR A 80 1.83 11.88 12.78
C THR A 80 1.81 10.82 11.68
N SER A 81 2.87 10.01 11.57
CA SER A 81 2.91 8.85 10.64
C SER A 81 1.76 7.87 10.92
N LYS A 82 1.56 7.47 12.18
CA LYS A 82 0.44 6.59 12.59
C LYS A 82 -0.92 7.19 12.25
N SER A 83 -1.12 8.47 12.55
CA SER A 83 -2.38 9.17 12.29
C SER A 83 -2.66 9.33 10.79
N ASN A 84 -1.64 9.61 9.99
CA ASN A 84 -1.75 9.70 8.54
C ASN A 84 -2.13 8.34 7.92
N LEU A 85 -1.50 7.25 8.36
CA LEU A 85 -1.85 5.91 7.90
C LEU A 85 -3.29 5.54 8.27
N HIS A 86 -3.72 5.86 9.49
CA HIS A 86 -5.09 5.62 9.93
C HIS A 86 -6.10 6.36 9.04
N LYS A 87 -5.88 7.65 8.79
CA LYS A 87 -6.75 8.47 7.92
C LYS A 87 -6.73 7.97 6.47
N ALA A 88 -5.58 7.53 5.96
CA ALA A 88 -5.47 6.91 4.64
C ALA A 88 -6.40 5.68 4.54
N ARG A 89 -6.31 4.76 5.51
CA ARG A 89 -7.15 3.54 5.55
C ARG A 89 -8.63 3.86 5.65
N GLN A 90 -9.02 4.83 6.48
CA GLN A 90 -10.42 5.24 6.60
C GLN A 90 -10.97 5.76 5.26
N ARG A 91 -10.21 6.60 4.55
CA ARG A 91 -10.63 7.14 3.26
C ARG A 91 -10.71 6.07 2.17
N LEU A 92 -9.75 5.15 2.12
CA LEU A 92 -9.82 4.02 1.20
C LEU A 92 -11.04 3.13 1.49
N ALA A 93 -11.30 2.82 2.76
CA ALA A 93 -12.47 2.02 3.14
C ALA A 93 -13.80 2.69 2.77
N GLU A 94 -13.88 4.02 2.91
CA GLU A 94 -15.04 4.81 2.47
C GLU A 94 -15.22 4.74 0.94
N MET A 95 -14.14 4.91 0.17
CA MET A 95 -14.19 4.81 -1.30
C MET A 95 -14.65 3.42 -1.77
N VAL A 96 -14.13 2.35 -1.16
CA VAL A 96 -14.52 0.97 -1.48
C VAL A 96 -15.99 0.73 -1.17
N ARG A 97 -16.48 1.19 -0.01
CA ARG A 97 -17.91 1.07 0.34
C ARG A 97 -18.81 1.81 -0.64
N ASN A 98 -18.39 3.00 -1.07
CA ASN A 98 -19.15 3.80 -2.02
C ASN A 98 -19.20 3.12 -3.40
N GLN A 99 -18.10 2.56 -3.89
CA GLN A 99 -18.10 1.77 -5.13
C GLN A 99 -19.03 0.55 -5.02
N ASN A 100 -18.96 -0.20 -3.93
CA ASN A 100 -19.83 -1.37 -3.73
C ASN A 100 -21.32 -0.99 -3.63
N SER A 101 -21.63 0.18 -3.07
CA SER A 101 -23.02 0.68 -2.98
C SER A 101 -23.60 1.07 -4.34
N ILE A 102 -22.77 1.43 -5.31
CA ILE A 102 -23.17 1.73 -6.69
C ILE A 102 -23.43 0.42 -7.46
N ALA A 103 -22.57 -0.59 -7.27
CA ALA A 103 -22.69 -1.89 -7.93
C ALA A 103 -23.92 -2.71 -7.51
N ILE A 104 -24.53 -2.45 -6.34
CA ILE A 104 -25.73 -3.14 -5.85
C ILE A 104 -27.03 -2.44 -6.33
N LYS A 105 -26.95 -1.20 -6.84
CA LYS A 105 -28.11 -0.41 -7.28
C LYS A 105 -28.29 -0.35 -8.81
N SER A 106 -27.41 -0.99 -9.58
CA SER A 106 -27.50 -1.12 -11.04
C SER A 106 -27.75 -2.58 -11.40
#